data_AF-A0A5B7ZV82-F1
#
_entry.id   AF-A0A5B7ZV82-F1
#
_cell.length_a   1.000
_cell.length_b   1.000
_cell.length_c   1.000
_cell.angle_alpha   90.00
_cell.angle_beta   90.00
_cell.angle_gamma   90.00
#
_symmetry.space_group_name_H-M   'P 1'
#
loop_
_entity.id
_entity.type
_entity.pdbx_description
1 polymer ?
#
loop_
_entity_poly.entity_id
_entity_poly.type
_entity_poly.pdbx_seq_one_letter_code
_entity_poly.pdbx_strand_id
1 'polypeptide(L)'
;METIRIASLIIKQIGIPITTVIAIISTALAIWLSLKKYRLKVLSEIRLTKAAEIEADIQLLKAFSELMNIAHARLNYQVSEKAVEMLLQKEAILSLIATKGNLDLSNLLSQAVIPIPVGAASQDAAIVAVATLGKRHNVLLEAAIQALETLSGFKSEITDKHIIELKQLLHTRNTSY
;
A
#
# COMPACT_ATOMS: atom_id res chain seq x y z
N MET A 1 -56.75 22.13 56.13
CA MET A 1 -55.30 22.36 55.88
C MET A 1 -54.43 21.15 56.22
N GLU A 2 -54.81 20.27 57.15
CA GLU A 2 -54.02 19.07 57.50
C GLU A 2 -53.98 17.98 56.43
N THR A 3 -55.08 17.73 55.72
CA THR A 3 -55.17 16.68 54.68
C THR A 3 -54.20 16.91 53.51
N ILE A 4 -54.03 18.17 53.09
CA ILE A 4 -53.06 18.56 52.05
C ILE A 4 -51.62 18.35 52.54
N ARG A 5 -51.37 18.58 53.84
CA ARG A 5 -50.06 18.42 54.46
C ARG A 5 -49.66 16.94 54.56
N ILE A 6 -50.60 16.07 54.92
CA ILE A 6 -50.42 14.61 55.00
C ILE A 6 -50.18 14.03 53.60
N ALA A 7 -50.94 14.45 52.59
CA ALA A 7 -50.71 14.04 51.20
C ALA A 7 -49.32 14.46 50.70
N SER A 8 -48.86 15.67 51.02
CA SER A 8 -47.51 16.13 50.64
C SER A 8 -46.40 15.31 51.31
N LEU A 9 -46.61 14.85 52.55
CA LEU A 9 -45.67 14.02 53.30
C LEU A 9 -45.57 12.62 52.70
N ILE A 10 -46.70 12.02 52.32
CA ILE A 10 -46.76 10.69 51.70
C ILE A 10 -46.09 10.71 50.31
N ILE A 11 -46.37 11.74 49.50
CA ILE A 11 -45.72 11.92 48.19
C ILE A 11 -44.21 12.08 48.35
N LYS A 12 -43.76 12.85 49.35
CA LYS A 12 -42.33 13.05 49.61
C LYS A 12 -41.65 11.77 50.13
N GLN A 13 -42.33 11.00 50.98
CA GLN A 13 -41.81 9.74 51.52
C GLN A 13 -41.73 8.62 50.48
N ILE A 14 -42.67 8.54 49.54
CA ILE A 14 -42.74 7.44 48.56
C ILE A 14 -42.12 7.84 47.22
N GLY A 15 -42.32 9.08 46.78
CA GLY A 15 -41.83 9.58 45.48
C GLY A 15 -40.31 9.74 45.43
N ILE A 16 -39.69 10.24 46.51
CA ILE A 16 -38.22 10.40 46.57
C ILE A 16 -37.49 9.06 46.40
N PRO A 17 -37.78 7.99 47.18
CA PRO A 17 -37.07 6.73 47.02
C PRO A 17 -37.30 6.08 45.65
N ILE A 18 -38.51 6.15 45.10
CA ILE A 18 -38.81 5.60 43.76
C ILE A 18 -37.99 6.33 42.69
N THR A 19 -37.95 7.67 42.71
CA THR A 19 -37.17 8.44 41.73
C THR A 19 -35.66 8.17 41.85
N THR A 20 -35.13 8.00 43.06
CA THR A 20 -33.72 7.61 43.23
C THR A 20 -33.43 6.22 42.69
N VAL A 21 -34.32 5.24 42.87
CA VAL A 21 -34.15 3.89 42.32
C VAL A 21 -34.19 3.93 40.78
N ILE A 22 -35.12 4.67 40.19
CA ILE A 22 -35.20 4.85 38.74
C ILE A 22 -33.93 5.54 38.20
N ALA A 23 -33.42 6.56 38.90
CA ALA A 23 -32.19 7.24 38.52
C ALA A 23 -30.96 6.30 38.58
N ILE A 24 -30.85 5.47 39.62
CA ILE A 24 -29.78 4.46 39.73
C ILE A 24 -29.86 3.43 38.60
N ILE A 25 -31.06 2.93 38.30
CA ILE A 25 -31.25 1.98 37.19
C ILE A 25 -30.92 2.64 35.83
N SER A 26 -31.35 3.88 35.63
CA SER A 26 -31.07 4.64 34.40
C SER A 26 -29.57 4.88 34.20
N THR A 27 -28.87 5.31 35.25
CA THR A 27 -27.42 5.50 35.22
C THR A 27 -26.67 4.19 35.01
N ALA A 28 -27.10 3.09 35.65
CA ALA A 28 -26.52 1.76 35.44
C ALA A 28 -26.68 1.28 33.98
N LEU A 29 -27.87 1.46 33.39
CA LEU A 29 -28.12 1.15 31.98
C LEU A 29 -27.30 2.04 31.04
N ALA A 30 -27.15 3.33 31.35
CA ALA A 30 -26.33 4.25 30.57
C ALA A 30 -24.84 3.87 30.61
N ILE A 31 -24.32 3.51 31.78
CA ILE A 31 -22.94 3.02 31.96
C ILE A 31 -22.74 1.73 31.16
N TRP A 32 -23.67 0.78 31.25
CA TRP A 32 -23.62 -0.47 30.50
C TRP A 32 -23.59 -0.25 28.98
N LEU A 33 -24.49 0.60 28.47
CA LEU A 33 -24.53 0.95 27.05
C LEU A 33 -23.27 1.70 26.61
N SER A 34 -22.74 2.59 27.44
CA SER A 34 -21.49 3.32 27.20
C SER A 34 -20.30 2.36 27.08
N LEU A 35 -20.18 1.39 28.01
CA LEU A 35 -19.17 0.35 27.97
C LEU A 35 -19.27 -0.51 26.71
N LYS A 36 -20.50 -0.91 26.32
CA LYS A 36 -20.71 -1.68 25.08
C LYS A 36 -20.28 -0.90 23.85
N LYS A 37 -20.65 0.38 23.75
CA LYS A 37 -20.23 1.28 22.66
C LYS A 37 -18.71 1.47 22.63
N TYR A 38 -18.09 1.64 23.80
CA TYR A 38 -16.64 1.76 23.91
C TYR A 38 -15.91 0.51 23.40
N ARG A 39 -16.36 -0.70 23.78
CA ARG A 39 -15.78 -1.95 23.27
C ARG A 39 -15.90 -2.07 21.76
N LEU A 40 -17.05 -1.71 21.19
CA LEU A 40 -17.23 -1.71 19.73
C LEU A 40 -16.31 -0.69 19.04
N LYS A 41 -16.13 0.49 19.64
CA LYS A 41 -15.21 1.51 19.15
C LYS A 41 -13.77 1.02 19.14
N VAL A 42 -13.30 0.43 20.24
CA VAL A 42 -11.95 -0.15 20.33
C VAL A 42 -11.75 -1.24 19.27
N LEU A 43 -12.72 -2.13 19.06
CA LEU A 43 -12.63 -3.14 18.00
C LEU A 43 -12.58 -2.52 16.59
N SER A 44 -13.32 -1.44 16.35
CA SER A 44 -13.27 -0.73 15.07
C SER A 44 -11.93 -0.02 14.85
N GLU A 45 -11.35 0.58 15.90
CA GLU A 45 -10.02 1.21 15.84
C GLU A 45 -8.95 0.17 15.56
N ILE A 46 -8.96 -0.98 16.24
CA ILE A 46 -8.03 -2.09 15.97
C ILE A 46 -8.11 -2.54 14.51
N ARG A 47 -9.33 -2.71 13.97
CA ARG A 47 -9.51 -3.11 12.56
C ARG A 47 -9.01 -2.04 11.61
N LEU A 48 -9.25 -0.76 11.93
CA LEU A 48 -8.80 0.37 11.12
C LEU A 48 -7.27 0.47 11.11
N THR A 49 -6.62 0.35 12.28
CA THR A 49 -5.16 0.34 12.38
C THR A 49 -4.56 -0.81 11.58
N LYS A 50 -5.12 -2.02 11.70
CA LYS A 50 -4.66 -3.17 10.92
C LYS A 50 -4.86 -2.98 9.41
N ALA A 51 -5.97 -2.38 8.99
CA ALA A 51 -6.20 -2.07 7.58
C ALA A 51 -5.20 -1.03 7.07
N ALA A 52 -4.91 0.00 7.86
CA ALA A 52 -3.93 1.02 7.54
C ALA A 52 -2.50 0.46 7.46
N GLU A 53 -2.12 -0.47 8.34
CA GLU A 53 -0.85 -1.19 8.27
C GLU A 53 -0.73 -1.98 6.96
N ILE A 54 -1.75 -2.76 6.60
CA ILE A 54 -1.76 -3.53 5.34
C ILE A 54 -1.69 -2.61 4.13
N GLU A 55 -2.43 -1.50 4.13
CA GLU A 55 -2.38 -0.54 3.03
C GLU A 55 -1.00 0.11 2.90
N ALA A 56 -0.38 0.49 4.02
CA ALA A 56 0.98 1.02 4.03
C ALA A 56 1.99 0.00 3.48
N ASP A 57 1.87 -1.28 3.84
CA ASP A 57 2.71 -2.36 3.31
C ASP A 57 2.52 -2.54 1.79
N ILE A 58 1.29 -2.48 1.30
CA ILE A 58 0.99 -2.55 -0.14
C ILE A 58 1.60 -1.35 -0.87
N GLN A 59 1.45 -0.14 -0.32
CA GLN A 59 2.03 1.07 -0.92
C GLN A 59 3.56 0.99 -0.93
N LEU A 60 4.17 0.48 0.14
CA LEU A 60 5.61 0.24 0.24
C LEU A 60 6.08 -0.77 -0.82
N LEU A 61 5.38 -1.89 -0.99
CA LEU A 61 5.70 -2.89 -2.01
C LEU A 61 5.54 -2.36 -3.44
N LYS A 62 4.51 -1.54 -3.70
CA LYS A 62 4.34 -0.86 -5.00
C LYS A 62 5.52 0.06 -5.30
N ALA A 63 5.89 0.93 -4.35
CA ALA A 63 7.02 1.83 -4.50
C ALA A 63 8.34 1.06 -4.68
N PHE A 64 8.53 -0.03 -3.94
CA PHE A 64 9.69 -0.91 -4.11
C PHE A 64 9.73 -1.51 -5.52
N SER A 65 8.60 -1.99 -6.06
CA SER A 65 8.53 -2.53 -7.42
C SER A 65 8.81 -1.47 -8.48
N GLU A 66 8.37 -0.23 -8.28
CA GLU A 66 8.67 0.87 -9.20
C GLU A 66 10.16 1.20 -9.21
N LEU A 67 10.79 1.26 -8.03
CA LEU A 67 12.25 1.43 -7.91
C LEU A 67 13.00 0.30 -8.61
N MET A 68 12.51 -0.94 -8.51
CA MET A 68 13.10 -2.08 -9.22
C MET A 68 12.98 -1.96 -10.74
N ASN A 69 11.87 -1.45 -11.27
CA ASN A 69 11.75 -1.19 -12.71
C ASN A 69 12.78 -0.15 -13.18
N ILE A 70 12.98 0.91 -12.39
CA ILE A 70 13.99 1.94 -12.66
C ILE A 70 15.40 1.35 -12.55
N ALA A 71 15.71 0.58 -11.51
CA ALA A 71 17.02 -0.01 -11.26
C ALA A 71 17.43 -1.01 -12.36
N HIS A 72 16.49 -1.82 -12.85
CA HIS A 72 16.72 -2.73 -13.98
C HIS A 72 16.73 -2.04 -15.34
N ALA A 73 16.48 -0.72 -15.40
CA ALA A 73 16.25 -0.01 -16.65
C ALA A 73 15.18 -0.70 -17.52
N ARG A 74 14.18 -1.35 -16.90
CA ARG A 74 13.07 -1.96 -17.62
C ARG A 74 12.32 -0.82 -18.29
N LEU A 75 12.48 -0.75 -19.61
CA LEU A 75 12.05 0.36 -20.44
C LEU A 75 10.57 0.65 -20.20
N ASN A 76 10.26 1.89 -19.85
CA ASN A 76 8.92 2.40 -20.04
C ASN A 76 8.73 2.58 -21.54
N TYR A 77 7.78 1.83 -22.08
CA TYR A 77 7.41 1.90 -23.48
C TYR A 77 6.29 2.91 -23.62
N GLN A 78 6.51 3.96 -24.41
CA GLN A 78 5.42 4.81 -24.88
C GLN A 78 5.07 4.41 -26.30
N VAL A 79 3.80 4.09 -26.50
CA VAL A 79 3.26 3.87 -27.84
C VAL A 79 2.87 5.22 -28.40
N SER A 80 3.45 5.60 -29.54
CA SER A 80 3.05 6.81 -30.24
C SER A 80 1.70 6.60 -30.89
N GLU A 81 0.64 7.21 -30.33
CA GLU A 81 -0.72 7.15 -30.89
C GLU A 81 -0.76 7.58 -32.36
N LYS A 82 0.02 8.62 -32.69
CA LYS A 82 0.14 9.11 -34.06
C LYS A 82 0.77 8.10 -35.02
N ALA A 83 1.76 7.32 -34.53
CA ALA A 83 2.34 6.24 -35.32
C ALA A 83 1.34 5.09 -35.53
N VAL A 84 0.53 4.77 -34.50
CA VAL A 84 -0.54 3.78 -34.61
C VAL A 84 -1.65 4.24 -35.57
N GLU A 85 -2.06 5.50 -35.50
CA GLU A 85 -3.03 6.08 -36.43
C GLU A 85 -2.55 6.00 -37.88
N MET A 86 -1.27 6.32 -38.14
CA MET A 86 -0.68 6.21 -39.48
C MET A 86 -0.62 4.75 -39.97
N LEU A 87 -0.38 3.79 -39.08
CA LEU A 87 -0.42 2.36 -39.41
C LEU A 87 -1.84 1.85 -39.71
N LEU A 88 -2.87 2.49 -39.15
CA LEU A 88 -4.28 2.15 -39.33
C LEU A 88 -4.95 2.89 -40.51
N GLN A 89 -4.22 3.76 -41.23
CA GLN A 89 -4.75 4.44 -42.41
C GLN A 89 -5.05 3.45 -43.55
N LYS A 90 -6.13 3.73 -44.29
CA LYS A 90 -6.69 2.83 -45.31
C LYS A 90 -5.69 2.56 -46.43
N GLU A 91 -4.86 3.54 -46.76
CA GLU A 91 -3.78 3.47 -47.74
C GLU A 91 -2.65 2.53 -47.29
N ALA A 92 -2.27 2.59 -46.00
CA ALA A 92 -1.29 1.68 -45.40
C ALA A 92 -1.82 0.24 -45.38
N ILE A 93 -3.09 0.05 -45.00
CA ILE A 93 -3.76 -1.27 -45.00
C ILE A 93 -3.88 -1.83 -46.42
N LEU A 94 -4.22 -1.01 -47.41
CA LEU A 94 -4.28 -1.43 -48.81
C LEU A 94 -2.89 -1.81 -49.36
N SER A 95 -1.83 -1.08 -48.98
CA SER A 95 -0.45 -1.45 -49.32
C SER A 95 -0.01 -2.76 -48.63
N LEU A 96 -0.45 -3.00 -47.39
CA LEU A 96 -0.20 -4.23 -46.64
C LEU A 96 -0.86 -5.45 -47.30
N ILE A 97 -2.10 -5.30 -47.78
CA ILE A 97 -2.85 -6.36 -48.46
C ILE A 97 -2.25 -6.64 -49.86
N ALA A 98 -1.79 -5.60 -50.56
CA ALA A 98 -1.17 -5.73 -51.89
C ALA A 98 0.18 -6.47 -51.87
N THR A 99 0.90 -6.45 -50.73
CA THR A 99 2.27 -7.00 -50.63
C THR A 99 2.31 -8.50 -50.31
N LYS A 100 1.17 -9.24 -50.38
CA LYS A 100 1.07 -10.71 -50.22
C LYS A 100 2.08 -11.31 -49.22
N GLY A 101 1.87 -11.03 -47.93
CA GLY A 101 2.32 -11.93 -46.86
C GLY A 101 3.74 -11.77 -46.30
N ASN A 102 4.48 -10.70 -46.61
CA ASN A 102 5.85 -10.53 -46.07
C ASN A 102 6.14 -9.16 -45.42
N LEU A 103 5.11 -8.45 -44.95
CA LEU A 103 5.29 -7.32 -44.04
C LEU A 103 5.05 -7.82 -42.62
N ASP A 104 6.14 -8.01 -41.90
CA ASP A 104 6.13 -8.43 -40.51
C ASP A 104 5.51 -7.30 -39.67
N LEU A 105 4.20 -7.42 -39.41
CA LEU A 105 3.42 -6.45 -38.64
C LEU A 105 4.07 -6.16 -37.27
N SER A 106 4.79 -7.17 -36.73
CA SER A 106 5.60 -7.06 -35.52
C SER A 106 6.68 -5.98 -35.65
N ASN A 107 7.37 -5.88 -36.78
CA ASN A 107 8.43 -4.90 -37.04
C ASN A 107 7.90 -3.48 -37.27
N LEU A 108 6.65 -3.33 -37.70
CA LEU A 108 6.01 -2.01 -37.82
C LEU A 108 5.47 -1.53 -36.47
N LEU A 109 4.86 -2.43 -35.69
CA LEU A 109 4.40 -2.12 -34.34
C LEU A 109 5.58 -1.82 -33.40
N SER A 110 6.72 -2.50 -33.56
CA SER A 110 7.93 -2.19 -32.78
C SER A 110 8.49 -0.79 -33.08
N GLN A 111 8.26 -0.24 -34.27
CA GLN A 111 8.61 1.16 -34.61
C GLN A 111 7.69 2.19 -33.95
N ALA A 112 6.45 1.81 -33.62
CA ALA A 112 5.51 2.67 -32.88
C ALA A 112 5.80 2.70 -31.37
N VAL A 113 6.60 1.75 -30.88
CA VAL A 113 7.02 1.66 -29.47
C VAL A 113 8.32 2.45 -29.29
N ILE A 114 8.24 3.56 -28.58
CA ILE A 114 9.40 4.39 -28.23
C ILE A 114 9.91 3.95 -26.86
N PRO A 115 11.11 3.36 -26.76
CA PRO A 115 11.72 3.06 -25.48
C PRO A 115 12.23 4.34 -24.82
N ILE A 116 11.79 4.63 -23.60
CA ILE A 116 12.31 5.75 -22.83
C ILE A 116 13.51 5.26 -22.01
N PRO A 117 14.75 5.72 -22.30
CA PRO A 117 15.91 5.28 -21.57
C PRO A 117 15.87 5.83 -20.14
N VAL A 118 16.20 4.99 -19.16
CA VAL A 118 16.43 5.43 -17.78
C VAL A 118 17.87 5.91 -17.67
N GLY A 119 18.08 7.14 -17.23
CA GLY A 119 19.42 7.72 -17.04
C GLY A 119 20.25 6.92 -16.02
N ALA A 120 21.56 6.81 -16.26
CA ALA A 120 22.46 6.02 -15.40
C ALA A 120 22.39 6.46 -13.92
N ALA A 121 22.37 7.77 -13.65
CA ALA A 121 22.24 8.31 -12.30
C ALA A 121 20.91 7.93 -11.62
N SER A 122 19.82 7.83 -12.38
CA SER A 122 18.51 7.40 -11.85
C SER A 122 18.52 5.92 -11.49
N GLN A 123 19.21 5.08 -12.28
CA GLN A 123 19.39 3.66 -11.97
C GLN A 123 20.23 3.50 -10.69
N ASP A 124 21.33 4.23 -10.58
CA ASP A 124 22.22 4.15 -9.41
C ASP A 124 21.49 4.61 -8.13
N ALA A 125 20.75 5.71 -8.22
CA ALA A 125 19.91 6.19 -7.12
C ALA A 125 18.84 5.14 -6.73
N ALA A 126 18.21 4.48 -7.71
CA ALA A 126 17.23 3.44 -7.45
C ALA A 126 17.85 2.21 -6.78
N ILE A 127 19.06 1.78 -7.19
CA ILE A 127 19.81 0.68 -6.57
C ILE A 127 20.10 0.99 -5.09
N VAL A 128 20.59 2.21 -4.80
CA VAL A 128 20.86 2.65 -3.43
C VAL A 128 19.57 2.75 -2.61
N ALA A 129 18.47 3.21 -3.21
CA ALA A 129 17.17 3.29 -2.56
C ALA A 129 16.64 1.89 -2.18
N VAL A 130 16.73 0.91 -3.09
CA VAL A 130 16.37 -0.50 -2.86
C VAL A 130 17.17 -1.08 -1.69
N ALA A 131 18.50 -0.87 -1.70
CA ALA A 131 19.36 -1.32 -0.61
C ALA A 131 18.95 -0.68 0.73
N THR A 132 18.69 0.64 0.73
CA THR A 132 18.31 1.38 1.93
C THR A 132 16.95 0.93 2.49
N LEU A 133 15.97 0.67 1.62
CA LEU A 133 14.67 0.14 2.00
C LEU A 133 14.78 -1.26 2.62
N GLY A 134 15.60 -2.15 2.03
CA GLY A 134 15.87 -3.48 2.59
C GLY A 134 16.51 -3.43 3.98
N LYS A 135 17.41 -2.48 4.24
CA LYS A 135 17.99 -2.28 5.58
C LYS A 135 16.95 -1.85 6.60
N ARG A 136 16.06 -0.94 6.21
CA ARG A 136 15.07 -0.33 7.12
C ARG A 136 13.88 -1.23 7.39
N HIS A 137 13.42 -2.01 6.41
CA HIS A 137 12.21 -2.81 6.50
C HIS A 137 12.53 -4.30 6.39
N ASN A 138 12.32 -5.06 7.47
CA ASN A 138 12.61 -6.50 7.51
C ASN A 138 11.89 -7.29 6.40
N VAL A 139 10.63 -6.92 6.11
CA VAL A 139 9.80 -7.57 5.07
C VAL A 139 10.43 -7.47 3.69
N LEU A 140 11.22 -6.43 3.43
CA LEU A 140 11.88 -6.19 2.14
C LEU A 140 13.32 -6.70 2.10
N LEU A 141 13.86 -7.21 3.20
CA LEU A 141 15.29 -7.52 3.30
C LEU A 141 15.72 -8.58 2.29
N GLU A 142 15.01 -9.71 2.26
CA GLU A 142 15.29 -10.81 1.32
C GLU A 142 15.03 -10.41 -0.13
N ALA A 143 13.92 -9.71 -0.37
CA ALA A 143 13.58 -9.19 -1.70
C ALA A 143 14.65 -8.21 -2.22
N ALA A 144 15.19 -7.35 -1.35
CA ALA A 144 16.26 -6.43 -1.69
C ALA A 144 17.58 -7.16 -1.98
N ILE A 145 17.92 -8.22 -1.23
CA ILE A 145 19.10 -9.04 -1.53
C ILE A 145 18.97 -9.68 -2.91
N GLN A 146 17.86 -10.38 -3.17
CA GLN A 146 17.62 -11.06 -4.45
C GLN A 146 17.61 -10.09 -5.63
N ALA A 147 16.99 -8.91 -5.45
CA ALA A 147 16.99 -7.83 -6.41
C ALA A 147 18.41 -7.38 -6.78
N LEU A 148 19.23 -7.08 -5.76
CA LEU A 148 20.59 -6.61 -5.98
C LEU A 148 21.50 -7.70 -6.56
N GLU A 149 21.31 -8.96 -6.17
CA GLU A 149 22.02 -10.11 -6.77
C GLU A 149 21.70 -10.26 -8.26
N THR A 150 20.47 -9.95 -8.67
CA THR A 150 20.11 -9.97 -10.11
C THR A 150 20.76 -8.80 -10.86
N LEU A 151 20.93 -7.66 -10.19
CA LEU A 151 21.54 -6.46 -10.74
C LEU A 151 23.08 -6.50 -10.75
N SER A 152 23.72 -7.32 -9.91
CA SER A 152 25.19 -7.42 -9.86
C SER A 152 25.81 -7.93 -11.16
N GLY A 153 25.06 -8.70 -11.95
CA GLY A 153 25.48 -9.08 -13.31
C GLY A 153 25.63 -7.90 -14.26
N PHE A 154 25.01 -6.75 -13.96
CA PHE A 154 25.02 -5.54 -14.79
C PHE A 154 25.81 -4.37 -14.17
N LYS A 155 25.72 -4.18 -12.84
CA LYS A 155 26.36 -3.06 -12.11
C LYS A 155 26.97 -3.51 -10.78
N SER A 156 27.88 -4.48 -10.84
CA SER A 156 28.58 -5.06 -9.67
C SER A 156 29.23 -4.01 -8.75
N GLU A 157 29.83 -2.96 -9.31
CA GLU A 157 30.54 -1.91 -8.56
C GLU A 157 29.68 -1.25 -7.46
N ILE A 158 28.37 -1.11 -7.69
CA ILE A 158 27.45 -0.45 -6.78
C ILE A 158 26.68 -1.47 -5.94
N THR A 159 26.32 -2.62 -6.53
CA THR A 159 25.47 -3.63 -5.87
C THR A 159 26.23 -4.44 -4.83
N ASP A 160 27.48 -4.81 -5.09
CA ASP A 160 28.19 -5.84 -4.30
C ASP A 160 28.40 -5.39 -2.85
N LYS A 161 28.76 -4.12 -2.67
CA LYS A 161 28.87 -3.51 -1.34
C LYS A 161 27.56 -3.64 -0.55
N HIS A 162 26.44 -3.33 -1.19
CA HIS A 162 25.14 -3.35 -0.55
C HIS A 162 24.62 -4.76 -0.28
N ILE A 163 24.93 -5.73 -1.15
CA ILE A 163 24.59 -7.15 -0.94
C ILE A 163 25.29 -7.68 0.30
N ILE A 164 26.60 -7.41 0.46
CA ILE A 164 27.37 -7.85 1.63
C ILE A 164 26.76 -7.29 2.92
N GLU A 165 26.49 -5.99 2.94
CA GLU A 165 25.90 -5.30 4.09
C GLU A 165 24.51 -5.90 4.46
N LEU A 166 23.66 -6.16 3.46
CA LEU A 166 22.32 -6.72 3.69
C LEU A 166 22.38 -8.18 4.16
N LYS A 167 23.28 -9.00 3.62
CA LYS A 167 23.48 -10.39 4.06
C LYS A 167 24.00 -10.48 5.49
N GLN A 168 24.92 -9.60 5.87
CA GLN A 168 25.37 -9.48 7.26
C GLN A 168 24.21 -9.13 8.19
N LEU A 169 23.39 -8.14 7.81
CA LEU A 169 22.20 -7.76 8.57
C LEU A 169 21.18 -8.91 8.70
N LEU A 170 20.95 -9.67 7.63
CA LEU A 170 20.08 -10.86 7.65
C LEU A 170 20.61 -11.89 8.65
N HIS A 171 21.92 -12.15 8.64
CA HIS A 171 22.53 -13.08 9.56
C HIS A 171 22.42 -12.61 11.03
N THR A 172 22.72 -11.34 11.33
CA THR A 172 22.57 -10.77 12.67
C THR A 172 21.13 -10.83 13.18
N ARG A 173 20.15 -10.61 12.30
CA ARG A 173 18.74 -10.67 12.67
C ARG A 173 18.29 -12.09 12.95
N ASN A 174 18.72 -13.07 12.14
CA ASN A 174 18.36 -14.47 12.32
C ASN A 174 19.01 -15.11 13.56
N THR A 175 20.14 -14.59 14.04
CA THR A 175 20.79 -15.06 15.27
C THR A 175 20.31 -14.36 16.54
N SER A 176 19.50 -13.30 16.42
CA SER A 176 18.97 -12.53 17.55
C SER A 176 17.58 -13.00 18.02
N TYR A 177 17.02 -14.05 17.40
CA TYR A 177 15.77 -14.72 17.79
C TYR A 177 16.05 -16.13 18.27
#